data_AF-A0A376RK92-F1
#
_entry.id   AF-A0A376RK92-F1
#
_cell.length_a   1.000
_cell.length_b   1.000
_cell.length_c   1.000
_cell.angle_alpha   90.00
_cell.angle_beta   90.00
_cell.angle_gamma   90.00
#
_symmetry.space_group_name_H-M   'P 1'
#
loop_
_entity.id
_entity.type
_entity.pdbx_description
1 polymer ?
#
loop_
_entity_poly.entity_id
_entity_poly.type
_entity_poly.pdbx_seq_one_letter_code
_entity_poly.pdbx_strand_id
1 'polypeptide(L)'
;MSELLKNMALNGYGIAWLPIWSIVDELQTKRLICLDAAKLTVPIQAYIYRMNTRLNRTAENLWRILQKHMPDDLIQQISMEEPARRN
;
A
#
# COMPACT_ATOMS: atom_id res chain seq x y z
N MET A 1 -10.80 7.01 4.13
CA MET A 1 -11.08 8.06 3.12
C MET A 1 -11.50 7.50 1.75
N SER A 2 -11.17 6.26 1.38
CA SER A 2 -11.61 5.66 0.09
C SER A 2 -13.08 5.23 0.05
N GLU A 3 -13.70 4.94 1.19
CA GLU A 3 -15.04 4.32 1.24
C GLU A 3 -16.14 5.21 0.64
N LEU A 4 -16.08 6.53 0.87
CA LEU A 4 -17.03 7.48 0.27
C LEU A 4 -16.94 7.46 -1.26
N LEU A 5 -15.72 7.54 -1.81
CA LEU A 5 -15.50 7.52 -3.26
C LEU A 5 -15.92 6.19 -3.87
N LYS A 6 -15.66 5.06 -3.18
CA LYS A 6 -16.14 3.75 -3.60
C LYS A 6 -17.67 3.72 -3.67
N ASN A 7 -18.35 4.20 -2.64
CA ASN A 7 -19.82 4.25 -2.61
C ASN A 7 -20.38 5.16 -3.71
N MET A 8 -19.75 6.30 -4.00
CA MET A 8 -20.16 7.16 -5.10
C MET A 8 -20.07 6.46 -6.46
N ALA A 9 -18.96 5.75 -6.71
CA ALA A 9 -18.78 4.98 -7.93
C ALA A 9 -19.80 3.83 -8.03
N LEU A 10 -20.03 3.10 -6.94
CA LEU A 10 -21.02 2.01 -6.88
C LEU A 10 -22.46 2.48 -7.14
N ASN A 11 -22.80 3.70 -6.70
CA ASN A 11 -24.11 4.30 -6.94
C ASN A 11 -24.22 4.99 -8.32
N GLY A 12 -23.20 4.89 -9.17
CA GLY A 12 -23.24 5.43 -10.54
C GLY A 12 -22.99 6.94 -10.64
N TYR A 13 -22.44 7.58 -9.61
CA TYR A 13 -22.14 9.02 -9.63
C TYR A 13 -20.86 9.38 -10.42
N GLY A 14 -20.15 8.40 -10.97
CA GLY A 14 -18.99 8.63 -11.83
C GLY A 14 -17.90 7.57 -11.69
N ILE A 15 -16.67 7.96 -12.05
CA ILE A 15 -15.46 7.14 -11.99
C ILE A 15 -14.62 7.60 -10.80
N ALA A 16 -14.00 6.65 -10.09
CA ALA A 16 -13.13 6.94 -8.96
C ALA A 16 -11.79 6.22 -9.09
N TRP A 17 -10.70 6.90 -8.68
CA TRP A 17 -9.44 6.23 -8.40
C TRP A 17 -9.48 5.63 -6.99
N LEU A 18 -9.37 4.31 -6.92
CA LEU A 18 -9.48 3.56 -5.68
C LEU A 18 -8.28 2.62 -5.56
N PRO A 19 -7.76 2.39 -4.34
CA PRO A 19 -6.77 1.34 -4.14
C PRO A 19 -7.36 -0.01 -4.50
N ILE A 20 -6.66 -0.78 -5.35
CA ILE A 20 -7.14 -2.07 -5.85
C ILE A 20 -7.49 -3.03 -4.71
N TRP A 21 -6.69 -3.04 -3.64
CA TRP A 21 -6.93 -3.89 -2.46
C TRP A 21 -8.22 -3.56 -1.71
N SER A 22 -8.82 -2.37 -1.92
CA SER A 22 -10.06 -1.95 -1.26
C SER A 22 -11.34 -2.25 -2.05
N ILE A 23 -11.22 -2.80 -3.26
CA ILE A 23 -12.33 -3.07 -4.19
C ILE A 23 -12.30 -4.50 -4.75
N VAL A 24 -11.61 -5.43 -4.10
CA VAL A 24 -11.42 -6.80 -4.59
C VAL A 24 -12.76 -7.49 -4.85
N ASP A 25 -13.67 -7.40 -3.89
CA ASP A 25 -14.99 -8.03 -3.97
C ASP A 25 -15.84 -7.39 -5.07
N GLU A 26 -15.82 -6.06 -5.21
CA GLU A 26 -16.55 -5.34 -6.25
C GLU A 26 -16.05 -5.70 -7.66
N LEU A 27 -14.75 -5.92 -7.82
CA LEU A 27 -14.17 -6.37 -9.09
C LEU A 27 -14.56 -7.83 -9.39
N GLN A 28 -14.48 -8.73 -8.40
CA GLN A 28 -14.86 -10.14 -8.56
C GLN A 28 -16.35 -10.30 -8.89
N THR A 29 -17.20 -9.53 -8.22
CA THR A 29 -18.66 -9.53 -8.42
C THR A 29 -19.12 -8.66 -9.59
N LYS A 30 -18.19 -7.99 -10.29
CA LYS A 30 -18.45 -7.07 -11.41
C LYS A 30 -19.38 -5.89 -11.06
N ARG A 31 -19.46 -5.51 -9.77
CA ARG A 31 -20.09 -4.25 -9.35
C ARG A 31 -19.26 -3.03 -9.73
N LEU A 32 -17.94 -3.22 -9.85
CA LEU A 32 -17.02 -2.25 -10.45
C LEU A 32 -16.20 -2.94 -11.54
N ILE A 33 -15.72 -2.14 -12.48
CA ILE A 33 -14.75 -2.57 -13.49
C ILE A 33 -13.55 -1.62 -13.46
N CYS A 34 -12.35 -2.17 -13.68
CA CYS A 34 -11.18 -1.35 -13.96
C CYS A 34 -11.19 -1.02 -15.47
N LEU A 35 -11.05 0.27 -15.82
CA LEU A 35 -11.17 0.74 -17.21
C LEU A 35 -9.98 0.27 -18.09
N ASP A 36 -8.81 0.90 -17.95
CA ASP A 36 -7.56 0.51 -18.60
C ASP A 36 -6.53 0.30 -17.49
N ALA A 37 -6.43 -0.95 -17.01
CA ALA A 37 -5.55 -1.28 -15.90
C ALA A 37 -4.08 -0.98 -16.20
N ALA A 38 -3.64 -1.09 -17.45
CA ALA A 38 -2.25 -0.86 -17.83
C ALA A 38 -1.88 0.62 -17.79
N LYS A 39 -2.82 1.51 -18.11
CA LYS A 39 -2.57 2.98 -18.13
C LYS A 39 -3.01 3.70 -16.87
N LEU A 40 -3.99 3.17 -16.14
CA LEU A 40 -4.66 3.85 -15.04
C LEU A 40 -4.35 3.26 -13.66
N THR A 41 -3.51 2.22 -13.59
CA THR A 41 -2.99 1.70 -12.33
C THR A 41 -1.63 2.29 -12.04
N VAL A 42 -1.52 2.94 -10.89
CA VAL A 42 -0.23 3.44 -10.38
C VAL A 42 0.24 2.49 -9.28
N PRO A 43 1.46 1.93 -9.37
CA PRO A 43 2.01 1.13 -8.29
C PRO A 43 2.23 2.01 -7.05
N ILE A 44 1.75 1.55 -5.91
CA ILE A 44 1.93 2.22 -4.62
C ILE A 44 2.79 1.32 -3.75
N GLN A 45 3.83 1.88 -3.15
CA GLN A 45 4.69 1.18 -2.20
C GLN A 45 4.24 1.47 -0.76
N ALA A 46 4.25 0.44 0.08
CA ALA A 46 4.00 0.55 1.51
C ALA A 46 5.33 0.45 2.27
N TYR A 47 5.58 1.40 3.15
CA TYR A 47 6.81 1.44 3.96
C TYR A 47 6.47 1.26 5.43
N ILE A 48 7.31 0.51 6.13
CA ILE A 48 7.21 0.31 7.58
C ILE A 48 8.48 0.89 8.19
N TYR A 49 8.31 1.83 9.11
CA TYR A 49 9.41 2.52 9.76
C TYR A 49 9.56 2.05 11.21
N ARG A 50 10.81 1.99 11.68
CA ARG A 50 11.12 1.81 13.10
C ARG A 50 12.03 2.94 13.57
N MET A 51 11.86 3.33 14.83
CA MET A 51 12.85 4.18 15.48
C MET A 51 14.12 3.38 15.77
N ASN A 52 15.26 4.06 15.82
CA ASN A 52 16.54 3.47 16.26
C ASN A 52 16.61 3.36 17.79
N THR A 53 15.52 2.87 18.39
CA THR A 53 15.41 2.57 19.81
C THR A 53 14.87 1.15 19.95
N ARG A 54 15.13 0.53 21.10
CA ARG A 54 14.64 -0.82 21.37
C ARG A 54 13.12 -0.77 21.52
N LEU A 55 12.41 -1.55 20.72
CA LEU A 55 10.97 -1.70 20.84
C LEU A 55 10.63 -2.67 21.99
N ASN A 56 9.36 -2.70 22.39
CA ASN A 56 8.90 -3.75 23.31
C ASN A 56 9.02 -5.13 22.65
N ARG A 57 8.96 -6.20 23.46
CA ARG A 57 9.17 -7.58 22.97
C ARG A 57 8.23 -7.96 21.82
N THR A 58 6.97 -7.54 21.90
CA THR A 58 5.95 -7.83 20.88
C THR A 58 6.30 -7.16 19.56
N ALA A 59 6.68 -5.89 19.60
CA ALA A 59 7.04 -5.11 18.43
C ALA A 59 8.37 -5.58 17.80
N GLU A 60 9.36 -6.01 18.59
CA GLU A 60 10.58 -6.63 18.04
C GLU A 60 10.27 -7.98 17.37
N ASN A 61 9.36 -8.77 17.93
CA ASN A 61 8.93 -10.02 17.29
C ASN A 61 8.20 -9.75 15.97
N LEU A 62 7.30 -8.77 15.94
CA LEU A 62 6.67 -8.31 14.70
C LEU A 62 7.73 -7.89 13.67
N TRP A 63 8.70 -7.08 14.09
CA TRP A 63 9.77 -6.61 13.21
C TRP A 63 10.60 -7.76 12.62
N ARG A 64 10.88 -8.80 13.42
CA ARG A 64 11.58 -10.01 12.95
C ARG A 64 10.76 -10.79 11.93
N ILE A 65 9.45 -10.90 12.15
CA ILE A 65 8.53 -11.55 11.20
C ILE A 65 8.53 -10.75 9.89
N LEU A 66 8.42 -9.43 9.95
CA LEU A 66 8.44 -8.57 8.77
C LEU A 66 9.74 -8.74 7.99
N GLN A 67 10.92 -8.68 8.62
CA GLN A 67 12.20 -8.90 7.94
C GLN A 67 12.30 -10.26 7.26
N LYS A 68 11.80 -11.33 7.90
CA LYS A 68 11.87 -12.68 7.35
C LYS A 68 11.00 -12.88 6.10
N HIS A 69 9.92 -12.12 5.98
CA HIS A 69 8.90 -12.30 4.95
C HIS A 69 8.84 -11.13 3.95
N MET A 70 9.66 -10.10 4.12
CA MET A 70 9.74 -8.98 3.20
C MET A 70 10.54 -9.42 1.96
N PRO A 71 10.07 -9.12 0.75
CA PRO A 71 10.81 -9.39 -0.48
C PRO A 71 12.19 -8.72 -0.47
N ASP A 72 13.23 -9.43 -0.93
CA ASP A 72 14.62 -8.95 -0.89
C ASP A 72 14.84 -7.65 -1.70
N ASP A 73 14.05 -7.45 -2.77
CA ASP A 73 14.08 -6.27 -3.63
C ASP A 73 13.59 -4.99 -2.92
N LEU A 74 12.77 -5.11 -1.88
CA LEU A 74 12.32 -3.98 -1.05
C LEU A 74 13.35 -3.54 0.00
N ILE A 75 14.19 -4.47 0.48
CA ILE A 75 15.17 -4.20 1.54
C ILE A 75 16.39 -3.44 0.98
N GLN A 76 16.80 -3.72 -0.27
CA GLN A 76 17.99 -3.12 -0.88
C GLN A 76 17.80 -1.65 -1.31
N GLN A 77 16.59 -1.26 -1.72
CA GLN A 77 16.32 0.10 -2.21
C GLN A 77 16.48 1.17 -1.10
N ILE A 78 16.16 0.84 0.15
CA ILE A 78 16.18 1.80 1.27
C ILE A 78 17.62 2.08 1.76
N SER A 79 18.55 1.14 1.56
CA SER A 79 19.95 1.33 1.97
C SER A 79 20.73 2.25 1.04
N MET A 80 20.19 2.59 -0.14
CA MET A 80 20.82 3.50 -1.11
C MET A 80 20.28 4.94 -1.02
N GLU A 81 19.15 5.16 -0.36
CA GLU A 81 18.59 6.50 -0.10
C GLU A 81 18.83 6.92 1.35
N GLU A 82 20.09 7.16 1.70
CA GLU A 82 20.42 7.94 2.90
C GLU A 82 19.79 9.34 2.71
N PRO A 83 18.88 9.80 3.58
CA PRO A 83 18.25 11.10 3.37
C PRO A 83 19.34 12.15 3.53
N ALA A 84 19.67 12.81 2.41
CA ALA A 84 20.34 14.09 2.38
C ALA A 84 19.49 15.14 3.12
N ARG A 85 19.45 15.06 4.45
CA ARG A 85 19.06 16.13 5.35
C ARG A 85 20.19 16.35 6.35
N ARG A 86 21.26 16.91 5.81
CA ARG A 86 22.20 17.73 6.56
C ARG A 86 22.09 19.14 5.99
N ASN A 87 21.39 20.01 6.72
CA ASN A 87 21.56 21.46 6.75
C ASN A 87 21.12 21.89 8.15
#